data_AF-V5HLP0-F1
#
_entry.id   AF-V5HLP0-F1
#
_cell.length_a   1.000
_cell.length_b   1.000
_cell.length_c   1.000
_cell.angle_alpha   90.00
_cell.angle_beta   90.00
_cell.angle_gamma   90.00
#
_symmetry.space_group_name_H-M   'P 1'
#
loop_
_entity.id
_entity.type
_entity.pdbx_description
1 polymer ?
#
loop_
_entity_poly.entity_id
_entity_poly.type
_entity_poly.pdbx_seq_one_letter_code
_entity_poly.pdbx_strand_id
1 'polypeptide(L)'
;IRQKWQQEWDEEVNNKLHTVKPLLSEWESARHRERFYEVVLCRLRIGHTHLTHGHLLRREDAPECEHCNNPLTVAHILLECPAYDPDRRKHFSQLYKEHTPLNLSILLGNEPLVPHHCVFSFLKAIGLLHRL
;
A
#
# COMPACT_ATOMS: atom_id res chain seq x y z
N ILE A 1 11.47 -18.93 -20.55
CA ILE A 1 10.28 -18.05 -20.43
C ILE A 1 10.30 -17.32 -19.08
N ARG A 2 10.04 -17.95 -17.92
CA ARG A 2 9.98 -17.26 -16.61
C ARG A 2 11.15 -16.30 -16.31
N GLN A 3 12.39 -16.71 -16.57
CA GLN A 3 13.57 -15.85 -16.36
C GLN A 3 13.56 -14.59 -17.24
N LYS A 4 13.07 -14.68 -18.48
CA LYS A 4 12.98 -13.52 -19.38
C LYS A 4 11.96 -12.50 -18.86
N TRP A 5 10.81 -12.97 -18.39
CA TRP A 5 9.80 -12.11 -17.78
C TRP A 5 10.30 -11.45 -16.50
N GLN A 6 11.09 -12.18 -15.70
CA GLN A 6 11.71 -11.60 -14.50
C GLN A 6 12.72 -10.52 -14.88
N GLN A 7 13.56 -10.74 -15.89
CA GLN A 7 14.50 -9.73 -16.39
C GLN A 7 13.79 -8.45 -16.87
N GLU A 8 12.75 -8.60 -17.68
CA GLU A 8 11.93 -7.46 -18.14
C GLU A 8 11.25 -6.75 -16.96
N TRP A 9 10.85 -7.50 -15.92
CA TRP A 9 10.23 -6.93 -14.72
C TRP A 9 11.23 -6.19 -13.83
N ASP A 10 12.46 -6.67 -13.71
CA ASP A 10 13.53 -6.02 -12.94
C ASP A 10 13.93 -4.65 -13.56
N GLU A 11 13.66 -4.44 -14.85
CA GLU A 11 13.88 -3.16 -15.55
C GLU A 11 12.80 -2.10 -15.22
N GLU A 12 11.64 -2.50 -14.70
CA GLU A 12 10.49 -1.64 -14.39
C GLU A 12 10.66 -0.87 -13.05
N VAL A 13 11.80 -0.20 -12.85
CA VAL A 13 12.19 0.44 -11.58
C VAL A 13 11.27 1.58 -11.12
N ASN A 14 10.53 2.19 -12.04
CA ASN A 14 9.57 3.27 -11.74
C ASN A 14 8.16 2.75 -11.45
N ASN A 15 7.95 1.44 -11.48
CA ASN A 15 6.64 0.83 -11.26
C ASN A 15 6.37 0.65 -9.75
N LYS A 16 5.27 1.24 -9.27
CA LYS A 16 4.85 1.13 -7.86
C LYS A 16 4.69 -0.31 -7.38
N LEU A 17 4.19 -1.18 -8.26
CA LEU A 17 4.00 -2.59 -7.95
C LEU A 17 5.34 -3.34 -7.85
N HIS A 18 6.35 -2.95 -8.63
CA HIS A 18 7.69 -3.55 -8.57
C HIS A 18 8.30 -3.36 -7.17
N THR A 19 8.14 -2.19 -6.56
CA THR A 19 8.57 -1.92 -5.17
C THR A 19 7.95 -2.89 -4.14
N VAL A 20 6.74 -3.38 -4.40
CA VAL A 20 6.03 -4.31 -3.49
C VAL A 20 6.26 -5.77 -3.88
N LYS A 21 6.53 -6.04 -5.15
CA LYS A 21 6.65 -7.38 -5.73
C LYS A 21 7.80 -7.46 -6.72
N PRO A 22 9.04 -7.50 -6.25
CA PRO A 22 10.19 -7.65 -7.13
C PRO A 22 10.19 -9.02 -7.82
N LEU A 23 9.74 -10.08 -7.14
CA LEU A 23 9.73 -11.44 -7.70
C LEU A 23 8.37 -11.80 -8.31
N LEU A 24 8.37 -12.23 -9.57
CA LEU A 24 7.20 -12.73 -10.26
C LEU A 24 6.80 -14.12 -9.73
N SER A 25 5.82 -14.13 -8.84
CA SER A 25 5.19 -15.33 -8.28
C SER A 25 3.69 -15.10 -8.03
N GLU A 26 2.96 -16.15 -7.66
CA GLU A 26 1.55 -16.00 -7.29
C GLU A 26 1.41 -15.08 -6.05
N TRP A 27 0.28 -14.37 -5.96
CA TRP A 27 -0.13 -13.67 -4.74
C TRP A 27 -1.02 -14.58 -3.92
N GLU A 28 -0.50 -15.22 -2.87
CA GLU A 28 -1.35 -16.07 -2.01
C GLU A 28 -2.47 -15.25 -1.35
N SER A 29 -2.15 -14.01 -0.98
CA SER A 29 -3.10 -13.00 -0.50
C SER A 29 -4.18 -12.58 -1.49
N ALA A 30 -4.12 -13.01 -2.76
CA ALA A 30 -5.19 -12.77 -3.75
C ALA A 30 -6.37 -13.75 -3.61
N ARG A 31 -6.39 -14.59 -2.56
CA ARG A 31 -7.45 -15.57 -2.28
C ARG A 31 -8.11 -15.28 -0.93
N HIS A 32 -8.57 -14.05 -0.72
CA HIS A 32 -9.25 -13.69 0.52
C HIS A 32 -10.72 -14.16 0.45
N ARG A 33 -11.30 -14.59 1.58
CA ARG A 33 -12.70 -15.05 1.63
C ARG A 33 -13.70 -13.99 1.14
N GLU A 34 -13.38 -12.73 1.41
CA GLU A 34 -14.18 -11.58 1.04
C GLU A 34 -13.46 -10.76 -0.04
N ARG A 35 -14.06 -10.69 -1.23
CA ARG A 35 -13.57 -9.95 -2.41
C ARG A 35 -13.24 -8.48 -2.11
N PHE A 36 -13.93 -7.86 -1.16
CA PHE A 36 -13.68 -6.47 -0.77
C PHE A 36 -12.21 -6.24 -0.39
N TYR A 37 -11.63 -7.12 0.43
CA TYR A 37 -10.25 -6.97 0.88
C TYR A 37 -9.22 -7.26 -0.21
N GLU A 38 -9.54 -8.15 -1.15
CA GLU A 38 -8.70 -8.39 -2.34
C GLU A 38 -8.61 -7.12 -3.19
N VAL A 39 -9.76 -6.47 -3.42
CA VAL A 39 -9.82 -5.21 -4.18
C VAL A 39 -9.03 -4.11 -3.47
N VAL A 40 -9.19 -3.98 -2.15
CA VAL A 40 -8.43 -3.00 -1.36
C VAL A 40 -6.93 -3.27 -1.47
N LEU A 41 -6.46 -4.51 -1.28
CA LEU A 41 -5.04 -4.86 -1.40
C LEU A 41 -4.50 -4.57 -2.80
N CYS A 42 -5.22 -4.95 -3.85
CA CYS A 42 -4.82 -4.68 -5.22
C CYS A 42 -4.65 -3.17 -5.46
N ARG A 43 -5.61 -2.35 -5.03
CA ARG A 43 -5.54 -0.88 -5.17
C ARG A 43 -4.37 -0.27 -4.39
N LEU A 44 -4.11 -0.77 -3.17
CA LEU A 44 -2.97 -0.33 -2.37
C LEU A 44 -1.63 -0.69 -3.05
N ARG A 45 -1.49 -1.91 -3.58
CA ARG A 45 -0.27 -2.41 -4.22
C ARG A 45 0.11 -1.64 -5.47
N ILE A 46 -0.87 -1.35 -6.33
CA ILE A 46 -0.63 -0.54 -7.54
C ILE A 46 -0.62 0.96 -7.23
N GLY A 47 -1.03 1.35 -6.02
CA GLY A 47 -1.11 2.74 -5.58
C GLY A 47 -2.28 3.52 -6.19
N HIS A 48 -3.21 2.86 -6.88
CA HIS A 48 -4.33 3.47 -7.61
C HIS A 48 -5.64 3.27 -6.84
N THR A 49 -5.94 4.22 -5.97
CA THR A 49 -7.19 4.26 -5.21
C THR A 49 -8.05 5.40 -5.74
N HIS A 50 -9.34 5.39 -5.39
CA HIS A 50 -10.20 6.52 -5.76
C HIS A 50 -9.69 7.84 -5.17
N LEU A 51 -9.13 7.81 -3.95
CA LEU A 51 -8.58 8.98 -3.28
C LEU A 51 -7.31 9.52 -3.93
N THR A 52 -6.40 8.66 -4.38
CA THR A 52 -5.07 9.10 -4.86
C THR A 52 -5.03 9.32 -6.37
N HIS A 53 -5.84 8.58 -7.15
CA HIS A 53 -5.80 8.61 -8.62
C HIS A 53 -7.11 9.08 -9.28
N GLY A 54 -8.17 9.35 -8.49
CA GLY A 54 -9.43 9.84 -9.02
C GLY A 54 -9.29 11.17 -9.79
N HIS A 55 -8.38 12.04 -9.36
CA HIS A 55 -8.12 13.34 -10.01
C HIS A 55 -7.73 13.21 -11.49
N LEU A 56 -6.98 12.15 -11.87
CA LEU A 56 -6.59 11.91 -13.26
C LEU A 56 -7.81 11.68 -14.16
N LEU A 57 -8.83 10.97 -13.64
CA LEU A 57 -10.07 10.70 -14.38
C LEU A 57 -10.95 11.95 -14.52
N ARG A 58 -10.88 12.86 -13.54
CA ARG A 58 -11.63 14.11 -13.52
C ARG A 58 -10.88 15.29 -14.14
N ARG A 59 -9.59 15.12 -14.45
CA ARG A 59 -8.68 16.20 -14.87
C ARG A 59 -8.60 17.33 -13.83
N GLU A 60 -8.62 16.94 -12.56
CA GLU A 60 -8.41 17.82 -11.41
C GLU A 60 -6.94 17.80 -11.00
N ASP A 61 -6.55 18.75 -10.16
CA ASP A 61 -5.22 18.77 -9.56
C ASP A 61 -4.99 17.56 -8.64
N ALA A 62 -3.72 17.19 -8.49
CA ALA A 62 -3.34 16.11 -7.60
C ALA A 62 -3.81 16.41 -6.16
N PRO A 63 -4.45 15.45 -5.48
CA PRO A 63 -4.96 15.67 -4.14
C PRO A 63 -3.80 15.83 -3.15
N GLU A 64 -3.98 16.73 -2.20
CA GLU A 64 -3.06 16.94 -1.08
C GLU A 64 -3.64 16.35 0.21
N CYS A 65 -2.78 15.95 1.13
CA CYS A 65 -3.19 15.49 2.45
C CYS A 65 -3.72 16.67 3.28
N GLU A 66 -4.96 16.57 3.74
CA GLU A 66 -5.62 17.57 4.58
C GLU A 66 -4.88 17.89 5.90
N HIS A 67 -3.97 17.02 6.34
CA HIS A 67 -3.25 17.16 7.61
C HIS A 67 -1.85 17.78 7.49
N CYS A 68 -1.21 17.66 6.31
CA CYS A 68 0.18 18.08 6.16
C CYS A 68 0.53 18.68 4.79
N ASN A 69 -0.45 18.87 3.90
CA ASN A 69 -0.33 19.46 2.57
C ASN A 69 0.69 18.78 1.64
N ASN A 70 1.13 17.57 1.96
CA ASN A 70 1.95 16.76 1.05
C ASN A 70 1.05 16.05 0.02
N PRO A 71 1.59 15.69 -1.16
CA PRO A 71 0.83 14.91 -2.15
C PRO A 71 0.23 13.63 -1.55
N LEU A 72 -1.07 13.44 -1.73
CA LEU A 72 -1.78 12.29 -1.18
C LEU A 72 -1.52 11.04 -2.02
N THR A 73 -0.66 10.17 -1.51
CA THR A 73 -0.33 8.87 -2.11
C THR A 73 -0.60 7.71 -1.14
N VAL A 74 -0.63 6.47 -1.64
CA VAL A 74 -0.73 5.28 -0.77
C VAL A 74 0.48 5.17 0.15
N ALA A 75 1.68 5.47 -0.35
CA ALA A 75 2.90 5.54 0.47
C ALA A 75 2.74 6.59 1.58
N HIS A 76 2.23 7.77 1.24
CA HIS A 76 1.99 8.83 2.21
C HIS A 76 1.05 8.38 3.34
N ILE A 77 -0.09 7.77 3.00
CA ILE A 77 -1.07 7.27 3.97
C ILE A 77 -0.46 6.19 4.87
N LEU A 78 0.23 5.21 4.28
CA LEU A 78 0.71 4.03 5.02
C LEU A 78 2.01 4.27 5.80
N LEU A 79 2.86 5.21 5.37
CA LEU A 79 4.24 5.32 5.84
C LEU A 79 4.60 6.69 6.43
N GLU A 80 4.06 7.79 5.89
CA GLU A 80 4.65 9.12 6.11
C GLU A 80 3.77 10.08 6.92
N CYS A 81 2.46 10.07 6.69
CA CYS A 81 1.55 11.10 7.21
C CYS A 81 1.67 11.23 8.75
N PRO A 82 2.07 12.39 9.30
CA PRO A 82 2.24 12.55 10.75
C PRO A 82 0.94 12.33 11.53
N ALA A 83 -0.21 12.69 10.95
CA ALA A 83 -1.51 12.52 11.59
C ALA A 83 -1.88 11.04 11.81
N TYR A 84 -1.34 10.13 10.99
CA TYR A 84 -1.60 8.68 11.12
C TYR A 84 -0.52 7.95 11.92
N ASP A 85 0.48 8.65 12.46
CA ASP A 85 1.57 8.03 13.24
C ASP A 85 1.07 7.27 14.49
N PRO A 86 0.12 7.81 15.29
CA PRO A 86 -0.41 7.09 16.44
C PRO A 86 -1.07 5.77 16.06
N ASP A 87 -1.85 5.75 14.98
CA ASP A 87 -2.50 4.54 14.47
C ASP A 87 -1.49 3.56 13.88
N ARG A 88 -0.45 4.04 13.18
CA ARG A 88 0.64 3.18 12.72
C ARG A 88 1.36 2.51 13.88
N ARG A 89 1.69 3.24 14.95
CA ARG A 89 2.33 2.67 16.15
C ARG A 89 1.46 1.61 16.83
N LYS A 90 0.14 1.82 16.83
CA LYS A 90 -0.82 0.88 17.41
C LYS A 90 -0.93 -0.40 16.57
N HIS A 91 -1.13 -0.25 15.25
CA HIS A 91 -1.45 -1.37 14.37
C HIS A 91 -0.22 -2.08 13.78
N PHE A 92 0.92 -1.38 13.65
CA PHE A 92 2.20 -1.92 13.20
C PHE A 92 3.22 -2.01 14.34
N SER A 93 2.73 -2.22 15.57
CA SER A 93 3.54 -2.11 16.79
C SER A 93 4.81 -2.95 16.80
N GLN A 94 4.81 -4.11 16.15
CA GLN A 94 5.99 -4.96 16.02
C GLN A 94 7.14 -4.26 15.30
N LEU A 95 6.86 -3.57 14.20
CA LEU A 95 7.88 -2.84 13.43
C LEU A 95 8.52 -1.72 14.25
N TYR A 96 7.73 -1.02 15.06
CA TYR A 96 8.23 0.05 15.93
C TYR A 96 9.07 -0.49 17.09
N LYS A 97 8.70 -1.65 17.66
CA LYS A 97 9.50 -2.31 18.72
C LYS A 97 10.86 -2.76 18.20
N GLU A 98 10.89 -3.29 16.98
CA GLU A 98 12.09 -3.80 16.32
C GLU A 98 12.92 -2.70 15.63
N HIS A 99 12.46 -1.44 15.67
CA HIS A 99 13.06 -0.30 14.94
C HIS A 99 13.21 -0.56 13.43
N THR A 100 12.30 -1.37 12.87
CA THR A 100 12.28 -1.73 11.45
C THR A 100 11.70 -0.57 10.65
N PRO A 101 12.42 -0.06 9.63
CA PRO A 101 11.92 1.06 8.82
C PRO A 101 10.70 0.63 8.01
N LEU A 102 9.66 1.48 8.05
CA LEU A 102 8.44 1.26 7.27
C LEU A 102 8.71 1.35 5.78
N ASN A 103 8.17 0.38 5.03
CA ASN A 103 8.15 0.41 3.57
C ASN A 103 6.93 -0.36 3.05
N LEU A 104 6.61 -0.22 1.75
CA LEU A 104 5.41 -0.85 1.20
C LEU A 104 5.50 -2.37 1.10
N SER A 105 6.68 -2.95 0.86
CA SER A 105 6.81 -4.41 0.69
C SER A 105 6.57 -5.15 2.00
N ILE A 106 6.96 -4.60 3.14
CA ILE A 106 6.71 -5.24 4.45
C ILE A 106 5.24 -5.17 4.88
N LEU A 107 4.44 -4.28 4.30
CA LEU A 107 3.01 -4.12 4.59
C LEU A 107 2.11 -4.80 3.53
N LEU A 108 2.48 -4.69 2.25
CA LEU A 108 1.65 -5.07 1.11
C LEU A 108 2.28 -6.20 0.28
N GLY A 109 3.49 -6.64 0.61
CA GLY A 109 4.23 -7.67 -0.12
C GLY A 109 3.61 -9.05 -0.05
N ASN A 110 4.30 -9.99 -0.68
CA ASN A 110 3.83 -11.37 -0.84
C ASN A 110 3.95 -12.13 0.49
N GLU A 111 5.07 -11.91 1.17
CA GLU A 111 5.37 -12.36 2.52
C GLU A 111 5.56 -11.11 3.40
N PRO A 112 4.47 -10.41 3.77
CA PRO A 112 4.59 -9.18 4.53
C PRO A 112 5.00 -9.50 5.98
N LEU A 113 5.87 -8.68 6.57
CA LEU A 113 6.17 -8.80 8.01
C LEU A 113 4.94 -8.44 8.86
N VAL A 114 4.09 -7.55 8.36
CA VAL A 114 2.83 -7.18 8.99
C VAL A 114 1.69 -7.91 8.30
N PRO A 115 0.89 -8.72 9.03
CA PRO A 115 -0.28 -9.37 8.44
C PRO A 115 -1.25 -8.35 7.82
N HIS A 116 -1.83 -8.66 6.66
CA HIS A 116 -2.74 -7.75 5.95
C HIS A 116 -3.95 -7.30 6.78
N HIS A 117 -4.43 -8.12 7.72
CA HIS A 117 -5.51 -7.73 8.63
C HIS A 117 -5.15 -6.56 9.57
N CYS A 118 -3.86 -6.39 9.91
CA CYS A 118 -3.39 -5.22 10.65
C CYS A 118 -3.46 -3.97 9.77
N VAL A 119 -3.10 -4.09 8.48
CA VAL A 119 -3.24 -3.00 7.49
C VAL A 119 -4.70 -2.60 7.34
N PHE A 120 -5.63 -3.55 7.24
CA PHE A 120 -7.06 -3.25 7.18
C PHE A 120 -7.57 -2.58 8.46
N SER A 121 -7.10 -3.05 9.63
CA SER A 121 -7.46 -2.46 10.92
C SER A 121 -6.97 -1.02 11.04
N PHE A 122 -5.74 -0.74 10.58
CA PHE A 122 -5.19 0.61 10.47
C PHE A 122 -6.05 1.49 9.56
N LEU A 123 -6.33 1.03 8.34
CA LEU A 123 -7.16 1.77 7.37
C LEU A 123 -8.58 2.03 7.88
N LYS A 124 -9.13 1.11 8.67
CA LYS A 124 -10.42 1.27 9.34
C LYS A 124 -10.34 2.32 10.45
N ALA A 125 -9.29 2.31 11.26
CA ALA A 125 -9.09 3.27 12.35
C ALA A 125 -8.99 4.71 11.84
N ILE A 126 -8.28 4.93 10.73
CA ILE A 126 -8.16 6.27 10.11
C ILE A 126 -9.34 6.63 9.19
N GLY A 127 -10.38 5.78 9.10
CA GLY A 127 -11.59 6.07 8.34
C GLY A 127 -11.44 6.01 6.81
N LEU A 128 -10.38 5.40 6.28
CA LEU A 128 -10.10 5.34 4.84
C LEU A 128 -10.46 4.01 4.18
N LEU A 129 -10.68 2.92 4.94
CA LEU A 129 -10.88 1.57 4.37
C LEU A 129 -11.95 1.50 3.26
N HIS A 130 -13.08 2.18 3.44
CA HIS A 130 -14.19 2.17 2.47
C HIS A 130 -14.08 3.26 1.38
N ARG A 131 -13.07 4.13 1.46
CA ARG A 131 -12.82 5.22 0.52
C ARG A 131 -11.77 4.87 -0.54
N LEU A 132 -11.02 3.78 -0.33
CA LEU A 132 -9.88 3.36 -1.17
C LEU A 132 -10.30 2.51 -2.37
#